data_AF-A0A1X7SM15-F1
#
_entry.id   AF-A0A1X7SM15-F1
#
_cell.length_a   1.000
_cell.length_b   1.000
_cell.length_c   1.000
_cell.angle_alpha   90.00
_cell.angle_beta   90.00
_cell.angle_gamma   90.00
#
_symmetry.space_group_name_H-M   'P 1'
#
loop_
_entity.id
_entity.type
_entity.pdbx_description
1 polymer ?
#
loop_
_entity_poly.entity_id
_entity_poly.type
_entity_poly.pdbx_seq_one_letter_code
_entity_poly.pdbx_strand_id
1 'polypeptide(L)'
;MADPELTKAFSEHHTKMIETNANVTRIQQQMEDLKSTARSSQLTERVIASLPEGTRLYESIGRLFVLTAAAEVKEHMKTNQEEAQQKIKQLE
;
A
#
# COMPACT_ATOMS: atom_id res chain seq x y z
N MET A 1 32.12 28.98 27.15
CA MET A 1 32.01 27.51 27.10
C MET A 1 30.52 27.20 27.10
N ALA A 2 29.99 26.62 26.02
CA ALA A 2 28.55 26.36 25.91
C ALA A 2 28.11 25.40 27.01
N ASP A 3 26.91 25.62 27.56
CA ASP A 3 26.33 24.77 28.59
C ASP A 3 26.25 23.31 28.09
N PRO A 4 26.85 22.34 28.81
CA PRO A 4 26.79 20.92 28.46
C PRO A 4 25.36 20.39 28.28
N GLU A 5 24.40 20.87 29.07
CA GLU A 5 23.00 20.45 28.97
C GLU A 5 22.37 20.95 27.68
N LEU A 6 22.68 22.18 27.27
CA LEU A 6 22.22 22.78 26.03
C LEU A 6 22.76 22.01 24.81
N THR A 7 24.05 21.66 24.83
CA THR A 7 24.69 20.89 23.75
C THR A 7 24.05 19.50 23.60
N LYS A 8 23.74 18.84 24.72
CA LYS A 8 23.05 17.55 24.74
C LYS A 8 21.63 17.66 24.19
N ALA A 9 20.87 18.66 24.62
CA ALA A 9 19.50 18.89 24.14
C ALA A 9 19.46 19.15 22.63
N PHE A 10 20.41 19.92 22.08
CA PHE A 10 20.52 20.13 20.63
C PHE A 10 20.85 18.84 19.87
N SER A 11 21.74 17.99 20.40
CA SER A 11 22.05 16.71 19.78
C SER A 11 20.84 15.79 19.74
N GLU A 12 20.11 15.66 20.85
CA GLU A 12 18.89 14.84 20.92
C GLU A 12 17.80 15.37 19.98
N HIS A 13 17.64 16.69 19.89
CA HIS A 13 16.71 17.30 18.96
C HIS A 13 17.10 17.02 17.49
N HIS A 14 18.38 17.10 17.17
CA HIS A 14 18.88 16.80 15.82
C HIS A 14 18.63 15.33 15.44
N THR A 15 18.87 14.39 16.35
CA THR A 15 18.55 12.97 16.16
C THR A 15 17.05 12.77 15.90
N LYS A 16 16.18 13.35 16.73
CA LYS A 16 14.72 13.26 16.54
C LYS A 16 14.26 13.84 15.21
N MET A 17 14.87 14.93 14.76
CA MET A 17 14.58 15.54 13.46
C MET A 17 14.93 14.58 12.31
N ILE A 18 16.10 13.94 12.36
CA ILE A 18 16.53 12.96 11.35
C ILE A 18 15.56 11.77 11.31
N GLU A 19 15.24 11.20 12.48
CA GLU A 19 14.31 10.07 12.60
C GLU A 19 12.92 10.40 12.05
N THR A 20 12.42 11.61 12.36
CA THR A 20 11.12 12.07 11.86
C THR A 20 11.13 12.21 10.35
N ASN A 21 12.17 12.82 9.76
CA ASN A 21 12.29 12.96 8.31
C ASN A 21 12.36 11.60 7.61
N ALA A 22 13.14 10.65 8.15
CA ALA A 22 13.22 9.29 7.61
C ALA A 22 11.85 8.58 7.64
N ASN A 23 11.09 8.76 8.73
CA ASN A 23 9.75 8.21 8.84
C ASN A 23 8.77 8.83 7.84
N VAL A 24 8.82 10.15 7.62
CA VAL A 24 8.00 10.84 6.62
C VAL A 24 8.28 10.27 5.22
N THR A 25 9.56 10.16 4.84
CA THR A 25 9.93 9.59 3.54
C THR A 25 9.45 8.14 3.40
N ARG A 26 9.58 7.32 4.46
CA ARG A 26 9.08 5.94 4.45
C ARG A 26 7.57 5.87 4.25
N ILE A 27 6.81 6.72 4.93
CA ILE A 27 5.34 6.77 4.80
C ILE A 27 4.95 7.20 3.39
N GLN A 28 5.63 8.20 2.82
CA GLN A 28 5.39 8.63 1.44
C GLN A 28 5.61 7.50 0.43
N GLN A 29 6.70 6.75 0.55
CA GLN A 29 6.96 5.58 -0.29
C GLN A 29 5.84 4.53 -0.16
N GLN A 30 5.42 4.23 1.07
CA GLN A 30 4.33 3.28 1.31
C GLN A 30 3.01 3.74 0.66
N MET A 31 2.71 5.04 0.69
CA MET A 31 1.53 5.57 0.01
C MET A 31 1.63 5.42 -1.51
N GLU A 32 2.80 5.68 -2.11
CA GLU A 32 2.99 5.52 -3.54
C GLU A 32 2.83 4.06 -4.00
N ASP A 33 3.41 3.12 -3.26
CA ASP A 33 3.31 1.69 -3.53
C ASP A 33 1.84 1.21 -3.46
N LEU A 34 1.09 1.65 -2.44
CA LEU A 34 -0.33 1.33 -2.28
C LEU A 34 -1.18 1.95 -3.41
N LYS A 35 -0.89 3.21 -3.81
CA LYS A 35 -1.57 3.87 -4.93
C LYS A 35 -1.31 3.15 -6.26
N SER A 36 -0.08 2.70 -6.51
CA SER A 36 0.29 1.94 -7.69
C SER A 36 -0.44 0.59 -7.76
N THR A 37 -0.48 -0.12 -6.63
CA THR A 37 -1.20 -1.40 -6.49
C THR A 37 -2.70 -1.23 -6.72
N ALA A 38 -3.31 -0.19 -6.15
CA ALA A 38 -4.72 0.12 -6.35
C ALA A 38 -5.05 0.41 -7.83
N ARG A 39 -4.19 1.18 -8.52
CA ARG A 39 -4.36 1.46 -9.96
C ARG A 39 -4.30 0.18 -10.79
N SER A 40 -3.35 -0.71 -10.49
CA SER A 40 -3.22 -2.00 -11.19
C SER A 40 -4.46 -2.87 -10.98
N SER A 41 -4.99 -2.91 -9.75
CA SER A 41 -6.23 -3.61 -9.43
C SER A 41 -7.42 -3.06 -10.23
N GLN A 42 -7.60 -1.73 -10.29
CA GLN A 42 -8.67 -1.11 -11.08
C GLN A 42 -8.59 -1.43 -12.58
N LEU A 43 -7.38 -1.50 -13.14
CA LEU A 43 -7.19 -1.87 -14.55
C LEU A 43 -7.60 -3.32 -14.80
N THR A 44 -7.15 -4.25 -13.96
CA THR A 44 -7.52 -5.66 -14.07
C THR A 44 -9.02 -5.86 -13.88
N GLU A 45 -9.66 -5.14 -12.96
CA GLU A 45 -11.11 -5.20 -12.76
C GLU A 45 -11.88 -4.81 -14.04
N ARG A 46 -11.44 -3.76 -14.75
CA ARG A 46 -12.03 -3.36 -16.04
C ARG A 46 -11.88 -4.45 -17.10
N VAL A 47 -10.73 -5.10 -17.16
CA VAL A 47 -10.50 -6.23 -18.08
C VAL A 47 -11.45 -7.36 -17.75
N ILE A 48 -11.57 -7.77 -16.49
CA ILE A 48 -12.49 -8.83 -16.07
C ILE A 48 -13.95 -8.45 -16.35
N ALA A 49 -14.32 -7.18 -16.18
CA ALA A 49 -15.66 -6.68 -16.47
C ALA A 49 -16.03 -6.73 -17.96
N SER A 50 -15.04 -6.73 -18.86
CA SER A 50 -15.27 -6.88 -20.31
C SER A 50 -15.46 -8.32 -20.76
N LEU A 51 -15.22 -9.30 -19.89
CA LEU A 51 -15.35 -10.72 -20.22
C LEU A 51 -16.81 -11.18 -20.18
N PRO A 52 -17.18 -12.19 -20.99
CA PRO A 52 -18.50 -12.80 -20.92
C PRO A 52 -18.83 -13.35 -19.53
N GLU A 53 -20.11 -13.32 -19.15
CA GLU A 53 -20.57 -13.95 -17.92
C GLU A 53 -20.25 -15.46 -17.90
N GLY A 54 -19.92 -15.97 -16.71
CA GLY A 54 -19.52 -17.38 -16.54
C GLY A 54 -18.09 -17.70 -16.96
N THR A 55 -17.30 -16.72 -17.43
CA THR A 55 -15.87 -16.91 -17.69
C THR A 55 -15.14 -17.32 -16.41
N ARG A 56 -14.36 -18.40 -16.50
CA ARG A 56 -13.45 -18.82 -15.42
C ARG A 56 -12.06 -18.27 -15.70
N LEU A 57 -11.39 -17.83 -14.64
CA LEU A 57 -10.07 -17.21 -14.66
C LEU A 57 -9.09 -18.02 -13.82
N TYR A 58 -7.81 -17.90 -14.15
CA TYR A 58 -6.75 -18.41 -13.29
C TYR A 58 -6.24 -17.29 -12.40
N GLU A 59 -6.63 -17.33 -11.12
CA GLU A 59 -6.16 -16.41 -10.10
C GLU A 59 -4.83 -16.91 -9.52
N SER A 60 -3.85 -16.01 -9.38
CA SER A 60 -2.57 -16.33 -8.78
C SER A 60 -2.65 -16.27 -7.26
N ILE A 61 -2.24 -17.36 -6.59
CA ILE A 61 -2.06 -17.42 -5.14
C ILE A 61 -0.61 -17.81 -4.87
N GLY A 62 0.23 -16.78 -4.63
CA GLY A 62 1.67 -16.94 -4.47
C GLY A 62 2.35 -17.39 -5.77
N ARG A 63 2.65 -18.69 -5.87
CA ARG A 63 3.28 -19.33 -7.05
C ARG A 63 2.37 -20.32 -7.77
N LEU A 64 1.12 -20.46 -7.31
CA LEU A 64 0.13 -21.36 -7.87
C LEU A 64 -0.96 -20.56 -8.59
N PHE A 65 -1.63 -21.20 -9.53
CA PHE A 65 -2.79 -20.65 -10.23
C PHE A 65 -4.00 -21.53 -9.98
N VAL A 66 -5.10 -20.92 -9.52
CA VAL A 66 -6.35 -21.61 -9.18
C VAL A 66 -7.44 -21.15 -10.14
N LEU A 67 -8.25 -22.11 -10.62
CA LEU A 67 -9.39 -21.82 -11.48
C LEU A 67 -10.54 -21.25 -10.63
N THR A 68 -10.84 -19.98 -10.80
CA THR A 68 -11.80 -19.20 -10.00
C THR A 68 -12.83 -18.54 -10.92
N ALA A 69 -14.06 -18.34 -10.44
CA ALA A 69 -15.07 -17.62 -11.22
C ALA A 69 -14.71 -16.13 -11.33
N ALA A 70 -14.95 -15.50 -12.49
CA ALA A 70 -14.68 -14.07 -12.67
C ALA A 70 -15.41 -13.17 -11.63
N ALA A 71 -16.56 -13.60 -11.13
CA ALA A 71 -17.29 -12.89 -10.07
C ALA A 71 -16.56 -12.92 -8.72
N GLU A 72 -16.06 -14.09 -8.30
CA GLU A 72 -15.24 -14.25 -7.09
C GLU A 72 -13.94 -13.45 -7.19
N VAL A 73 -13.26 -13.49 -8.34
CA VAL A 73 -12.04 -12.70 -8.54
C VAL A 73 -12.32 -11.21 -8.37
N LYS A 74 -13.45 -10.69 -8.89
CA LYS A 74 -13.85 -9.29 -8.66
C LYS A 74 -14.07 -8.99 -7.18
N GLU A 75 -14.69 -9.90 -6.44
CA GLU A 75 -14.93 -9.73 -5.01
C GLU A 75 -13.61 -9.67 -4.23
N HIS A 76 -12.69 -10.62 -4.47
CA HIS A 76 -11.35 -10.61 -3.86
C HIS A 76 -10.59 -9.31 -4.15
N MET A 77 -10.66 -8.83 -5.40
CA MET A 77 -10.02 -7.58 -5.79
C MET A 77 -10.63 -6.37 -5.07
N LYS A 78 -11.95 -6.35 -4.89
CA LYS A 78 -12.64 -5.28 -4.16
C LYS A 78 -12.24 -5.26 -2.69
N THR A 79 -12.22 -6.41 -2.01
CA THR A 79 -11.76 -6.52 -0.63
C THR A 79 -10.31 -6.00 -0.48
N ASN A 80 -9.40 -6.43 -1.38
CA ASN A 80 -8.02 -5.96 -1.37
C ASN A 80 -7.90 -4.44 -1.59
N GLN A 81 -8.73 -3.86 -2.45
CA GLN A 81 -8.78 -2.41 -2.66
C GLN A 81 -9.27 -1.66 -1.42
N GLU A 82 -10.31 -2.17 -0.74
CA GLU A 82 -10.84 -1.57 0.49
C GLU A 82 -9.81 -1.61 1.62
N GLU A 83 -9.12 -2.72 1.82
CA GLU A 83 -8.02 -2.84 2.80
C GLU A 83 -6.86 -1.88 2.48
N ALA A 84 -6.48 -1.76 1.21
CA ALA A 84 -5.44 -0.83 0.78
C ALA A 84 -5.84 0.62 1.05
N GLN A 85 -7.10 1.00 0.77
CA GLN A 85 -7.62 2.34 1.07
C GLN A 85 -7.68 2.62 2.56
N GLN A 86 -8.05 1.64 3.39
CA GLN A 86 -8.02 1.78 4.85
C GLN A 86 -6.58 2.01 5.35
N LYS A 87 -5.60 1.28 4.83
CA LYS A 87 -4.18 1.48 5.17
C LYS A 87 -3.67 2.86 4.74
N ILE A 88 -4.04 3.34 3.55
CA ILE A 88 -3.70 4.71 3.12
C ILE A 88 -4.26 5.73 4.10
N LYS A 89 -5.55 5.63 4.47
CA LYS A 89 -6.19 6.55 5.44
C LYS A 89 -5.58 6.53 6.84
N GLN A 90 -4.92 5.43 7.23
CA GLN A 90 -4.20 5.33 8.50
C GLN A 90 -2.80 5.96 8.43
N LEU A 91 -2.25 6.08 7.22
CA LEU A 91 -0.91 6.63 6.95
C LEU A 91 -0.95 8.13 6.59
N GLU A 92 -2.11 8.63 6.14
CA GLU A 92 -2.44 10.05 5.99
C GLU A 92 -2.72 10.73 7.34
#